data_AF-A0A7S0QIG7-F1
#
_entry.id   AF-A0A7S0QIG7-F1
#
_cell.length_a   1.000
_cell.length_b   1.000
_cell.length_c   1.000
_cell.angle_alpha   90.00
_cell.angle_beta   90.00
_cell.angle_gamma   90.00
#
_symmetry.space_group_name_H-M   'P 1'
#
loop_
_entity.id
_entity.type
_entity.pdbx_description
1 polymer ?
#
loop_
_entity_poly.entity_id
_entity_poly.type
_entity_poly.pdbx_seq_one_letter_code
_entity_poly.pdbx_strand_id
1 'polypeptide(L)'
;MSQDALDAARRPSLIDSAIAEVLPSEDPFDVSGFDAVSLINKFFPSDVSLNSVESTCERLNIKMSQIDSEILMAVEHQSSTTQAQQDLDVANESHQKLVDNLMRIHNKSEMTENIVREICADIQNLDYAKRNLTSTITAIRRLNMLETAVEQLNLMTTERAYREAANLLEAVSQLAKNFESYRRVEKICELLATVRALRSHLQAQVFEEFKMHIGADMSDEAAAMLADAAQVVTALGPPLVAKLLHWFCDRELA
;
A
#
# COMPACT_ATOMS: atom_id res chain seq x y z
N MET A 1 49.55 -26.62 -51.23
CA MET A 1 49.80 -25.17 -51.06
C MET A 1 48.45 -24.50 -51.13
N SER A 2 47.84 -24.25 -49.97
CA SER A 2 46.40 -23.99 -49.82
C SER A 2 45.98 -22.63 -50.38
N GLN A 3 44.73 -22.54 -50.87
CA GLN A 3 44.09 -21.33 -51.42
C GLN A 3 44.25 -20.09 -50.52
N ASP A 4 44.33 -20.25 -49.21
CA ASP A 4 44.60 -19.15 -48.25
C ASP A 4 45.93 -18.42 -48.50
N ALA A 5 46.95 -19.08 -49.04
CA ALA A 5 48.23 -18.44 -49.37
C ALA A 5 48.15 -17.59 -50.65
N LEU A 6 47.30 -17.98 -51.61
CA LEU A 6 47.03 -17.22 -52.83
C LEU A 6 46.11 -16.02 -52.55
N ASP A 7 45.17 -16.16 -51.61
CA ASP A 7 44.24 -15.10 -51.24
C ASP A 7 44.87 -14.08 -50.26
N ALA A 8 45.86 -14.52 -49.47
CA ALA A 8 46.73 -13.61 -48.70
C ALA A 8 47.63 -12.74 -49.60
N ALA A 9 48.07 -13.26 -50.76
CA ALA A 9 48.88 -12.51 -51.73
C ALA A 9 48.07 -11.54 -52.61
N ARG A 10 46.75 -11.75 -52.75
CA ARG A 10 45.82 -10.91 -53.55
C ARG A 10 45.19 -9.75 -52.78
N ARG A 11 45.20 -9.80 -51.45
CA ARG A 11 44.61 -8.76 -50.60
C ARG A 11 45.29 -7.38 -50.75
N PRO A 12 46.62 -7.25 -50.87
CA PRO A 12 47.26 -5.96 -51.08
C PRO A 12 46.82 -5.29 -52.38
N SER A 13 46.79 -6.03 -53.51
CA SER A 13 46.51 -5.47 -54.83
C SER A 13 45.07 -5.03 -55.06
N LEU A 14 44.09 -5.64 -54.35
CA LEU A 14 42.70 -5.19 -54.37
C LEU A 14 42.49 -3.90 -53.57
N ILE A 15 43.20 -3.76 -52.44
CA ILE A 15 43.15 -2.56 -51.60
C ILE A 15 43.82 -1.40 -52.34
N ASP A 16 45.00 -1.63 -52.93
CA ASP A 16 45.72 -0.61 -53.70
C ASP A 16 44.91 -0.11 -54.91
N SER A 17 44.20 -1.02 -55.59
CA SER A 17 43.32 -0.66 -56.71
C SER A 17 42.09 0.14 -56.26
N ALA A 18 41.53 -0.16 -55.09
CA ALA A 18 40.38 0.57 -54.55
C ALA A 18 40.79 1.96 -54.00
N ILE A 19 41.98 2.07 -53.42
CA ILE A 19 42.55 3.36 -52.97
C ILE A 19 42.80 4.28 -54.16
N ALA A 20 43.38 3.76 -55.26
CA ALA A 20 43.63 4.53 -56.48
C ALA A 20 42.36 5.03 -57.17
N GLU A 21 41.22 4.36 -57.00
CA GLU A 21 39.92 4.78 -57.54
C GLU A 21 39.27 5.90 -56.72
N VAL A 22 39.49 5.91 -55.40
CA VAL A 22 38.89 6.89 -54.47
C VAL A 22 39.77 8.13 -54.28
N LEU A 23 41.09 7.97 -54.40
CA LEU A 23 42.11 9.02 -54.31
C LEU A 23 43.09 8.88 -55.48
N PRO A 24 42.80 9.48 -56.65
CA PRO A 24 43.74 9.50 -57.76
C PRO A 24 44.96 10.33 -57.36
N SER A 25 46.08 9.67 -57.09
CA SER A 25 47.34 10.33 -56.79
C SER A 25 48.10 10.63 -58.09
N GLU A 26 48.43 11.89 -58.31
CA GLU A 26 49.35 12.32 -59.37
C GLU A 26 50.82 12.22 -58.91
N ASP A 27 51.08 11.71 -57.70
CA ASP A 27 52.42 11.59 -57.17
C ASP A 27 53.19 10.49 -57.92
N PRO A 28 54.32 10.80 -58.60
CA PRO A 28 55.15 9.79 -59.24
C PRO A 28 55.71 8.74 -58.27
N PHE A 29 55.64 8.94 -56.95
CA PHE A 29 56.02 7.94 -55.95
C PHE A 29 54.95 6.86 -55.70
N ASP A 30 53.70 7.07 -56.13
CA ASP A 30 52.56 6.16 -55.87
C ASP A 30 52.31 5.13 -56.98
N VAL A 31 53.13 5.14 -58.05
CA VAL A 31 53.00 4.18 -59.17
C VAL A 31 53.71 2.85 -58.86
N SER A 32 53.06 1.73 -59.18
CA SER A 32 53.53 0.37 -58.92
C SER A 32 54.80 -0.08 -59.68
N GLY A 33 55.45 0.84 -60.40
CA GLY A 33 56.66 0.62 -61.18
C GLY A 33 57.58 1.85 -61.13
N PHE A 34 57.82 2.38 -59.94
CA PHE A 34 58.66 3.56 -59.71
C PHE A 34 60.03 3.43 -60.39
N ASP A 35 60.26 4.24 -61.42
CA ASP A 35 61.56 4.35 -62.09
C ASP A 35 62.31 5.59 -61.60
N ALA A 36 63.19 5.36 -60.63
CA ALA A 36 64.04 6.39 -60.06
C ALA A 36 64.89 7.11 -61.12
N VAL A 37 65.35 6.39 -62.17
CA VAL A 37 66.24 6.94 -63.20
C VAL A 37 65.46 7.89 -64.10
N SER A 38 64.26 7.50 -64.55
CA SER A 38 63.39 8.39 -65.33
C SER A 38 62.94 9.61 -64.54
N LEU A 39 62.70 9.46 -63.23
CA LEU A 39 62.34 10.58 -62.36
C LEU A 39 63.50 11.56 -62.19
N ILE A 40 64.70 11.06 -61.91
CA ILE A 40 65.92 11.89 -61.79
C ILE A 40 66.20 12.63 -63.09
N ASN A 41 66.09 11.96 -64.24
CA ASN A 41 66.26 12.60 -65.56
C ASN A 41 65.18 13.65 -65.87
N LYS A 42 63.98 13.51 -65.28
CA LYS A 42 62.90 14.52 -65.37
C LYS A 42 63.16 15.74 -64.48
N PHE A 43 63.73 15.55 -63.30
CA PHE A 43 64.13 16.66 -62.41
C PHE A 43 65.43 17.35 -62.86
N PHE A 44 66.35 16.62 -63.50
CA PHE A 44 67.67 17.10 -63.93
C PHE A 44 67.96 16.75 -65.41
N PRO A 45 67.29 17.40 -66.38
CA PRO A 45 67.44 17.08 -67.80
C PRO A 45 68.73 17.61 -68.47
N SER A 46 69.53 18.45 -67.80
CA SER A 46 70.78 19.02 -68.33
C SER A 46 71.83 19.24 -67.24
N ASP A 47 73.12 19.31 -67.60
CA ASP A 47 74.23 19.51 -66.64
C ASP A 47 74.12 20.81 -65.82
N VAL A 48 73.42 21.83 -66.34
CA VAL A 48 73.17 23.10 -65.63
C VAL A 48 72.12 22.92 -64.53
N SER A 49 71.20 21.96 -64.67
CA SER A 49 70.17 21.64 -63.68
C SER A 49 70.76 20.99 -62.42
N LEU A 50 71.97 20.41 -62.50
CA LEU A 50 72.65 19.82 -61.34
C LEU A 50 73.00 20.87 -60.25
N ASN A 51 73.02 22.15 -60.61
CA ASN A 51 73.20 23.25 -59.64
C ASN A 51 72.01 23.40 -58.67
N SER A 52 70.83 22.83 -58.96
CA SER A 52 69.65 22.88 -58.09
C SER A 52 69.39 21.58 -57.32
N VAL A 53 70.35 20.64 -57.31
CA VAL A 53 70.22 19.35 -56.60
C VAL A 53 69.99 19.55 -55.12
N GLU A 54 70.80 20.40 -54.48
CA GLU A 54 70.68 20.68 -53.04
C GLU A 54 69.28 21.20 -52.68
N SER A 55 68.75 22.13 -53.49
CA SER A 55 67.40 22.69 -53.28
C SER A 55 66.27 21.67 -53.51
N THR A 56 66.52 20.63 -54.31
CA THR A 56 65.55 19.57 -54.58
C THR A 56 65.59 18.52 -53.48
N CYS A 57 66.78 18.21 -52.98
CA CYS A 57 66.99 17.36 -51.81
C CYS A 57 66.33 17.96 -50.56
N GLU A 58 66.52 19.26 -50.32
CA GLU A 58 65.86 20.00 -49.23
C GLU A 58 64.33 19.93 -49.35
N ARG A 59 63.78 20.12 -50.56
CA ARG A 59 62.34 20.03 -50.82
C ARG A 59 61.79 18.63 -50.55
N LEU A 60 62.53 17.59 -50.91
CA LEU A 60 62.15 16.20 -50.63
C LEU A 60 62.22 15.89 -49.14
N ASN A 61 63.24 16.37 -48.42
CA ASN A 61 63.32 16.22 -46.96
C ASN A 61 62.16 16.93 -46.25
N ILE A 62 61.80 18.14 -46.70
CA ILE A 62 60.62 18.86 -46.18
C ILE A 62 59.34 18.05 -46.46
N LYS A 63 59.17 17.51 -47.68
CA LYS A 63 58.00 16.70 -48.04
C LYS A 63 57.95 15.39 -47.24
N MET A 64 59.08 14.74 -47.01
CA MET A 64 59.19 13.54 -46.18
C MET A 64 58.80 13.83 -44.74
N SER A 65 59.32 14.92 -44.16
CA SER A 65 58.94 15.36 -42.81
C SER A 65 57.45 15.74 -42.71
N GLN A 66 56.85 16.29 -43.76
CA GLN A 66 55.42 16.60 -43.80
C GLN A 66 54.60 15.32 -43.80
N ILE A 67 54.94 14.36 -44.67
CA ILE A 67 54.24 13.07 -44.77
C ILE A 67 54.38 12.28 -43.45
N ASP A 68 55.57 12.26 -42.83
CA ASP A 68 55.77 11.60 -41.53
C ASP A 68 54.88 12.22 -40.44
N SER A 69 54.71 13.55 -40.46
CA SER A 69 53.79 14.24 -39.55
C SER A 69 52.33 13.89 -39.85
N GLU A 70 51.93 13.83 -41.12
CA GLU A 70 50.58 13.45 -41.54
C GLU A 70 50.24 12.01 -41.15
N ILE A 71 51.18 11.07 -41.32
CA ILE A 71 51.03 9.67 -40.91
C ILE A 71 50.85 9.58 -39.40
N LEU A 72 51.69 10.27 -38.61
CA LEU A 72 51.55 10.29 -37.15
C LEU A 72 50.18 10.80 -36.72
N MET A 73 49.72 11.91 -37.31
CA MET A 73 48.40 12.47 -37.02
C MET A 73 47.27 11.51 -37.41
N ALA A 74 47.38 10.82 -38.55
CA ALA A 74 46.39 9.85 -39.00
C ALA A 74 46.32 8.62 -38.08
N VAL A 75 47.47 8.11 -37.62
CA VAL A 75 47.54 6.98 -36.67
C VAL A 75 46.96 7.36 -35.31
N GLU A 76 47.29 8.55 -34.80
CA GLU A 76 46.71 9.06 -33.54
C GLU A 76 45.18 9.21 -33.65
N HIS A 77 44.69 9.77 -34.75
CA HIS A 77 43.25 9.92 -34.98
C HIS A 77 42.54 8.57 -35.10
N GLN A 78 43.16 7.59 -35.77
CA GLN A 78 42.60 6.24 -35.89
C GLN A 78 42.55 5.53 -34.54
N SER A 79 43.62 5.62 -33.75
CA SER A 79 43.69 5.07 -32.39
C SER A 79 42.62 5.69 -31.48
N SER A 80 42.49 7.02 -31.51
CA SER A 80 41.45 7.75 -30.76
C SER A 80 40.04 7.32 -31.16
N THR A 81 39.79 7.14 -32.46
CA THR A 81 38.48 6.71 -32.97
C THR A 81 38.15 5.29 -32.51
N THR A 82 39.11 4.37 -32.55
CA THR A 82 38.90 3.00 -32.06
C THR A 82 38.64 2.94 -30.55
N GLN A 83 39.32 3.76 -29.76
CA GLN A 83 39.09 3.85 -28.33
C GLN A 83 37.68 4.42 -28.03
N ALA A 84 37.28 5.47 -28.73
CA ALA A 84 35.96 6.06 -28.57
C ALA A 84 34.83 5.05 -28.90
N GLN A 85 35.03 4.20 -29.92
CA GLN A 85 34.06 3.15 -30.24
C GLN A 85 33.98 2.08 -29.14
N GLN A 86 35.12 1.65 -28.58
CA GLN A 86 35.14 0.70 -27.46
C GLN A 86 34.46 1.28 -26.22
N ASP A 87 34.71 2.55 -25.91
CA ASP A 87 34.09 3.23 -24.77
C ASP A 87 32.56 3.34 -24.94
N LEU A 88 32.09 3.59 -26.17
CA LEU A 88 30.67 3.57 -26.50
C LEU A 88 30.05 2.18 -26.38
N ASP A 89 30.75 1.12 -26.79
CA ASP A 89 30.26 -0.25 -26.68
C ASP A 89 30.13 -0.67 -25.20
N VAL A 90 31.12 -0.33 -24.37
CA VAL A 90 31.07 -0.55 -22.91
C VAL A 90 29.93 0.26 -22.27
N ALA A 91 29.75 1.52 -22.67
CA ALA A 91 28.66 2.35 -22.18
C ALA A 91 27.29 1.78 -22.57
N ASN A 92 27.13 1.29 -23.79
CA ASN A 92 25.91 0.64 -24.27
C ASN A 92 25.62 -0.67 -23.52
N GLU A 93 26.63 -1.49 -23.24
CA GLU A 93 26.45 -2.71 -22.44
C GLU A 93 26.01 -2.38 -21.01
N SER A 94 26.64 -1.37 -20.40
CA SER A 94 26.26 -0.88 -19.07
C SER A 94 24.83 -0.32 -19.05
N HIS A 95 24.47 0.43 -20.09
CA HIS A 95 23.12 0.97 -20.27
C HIS A 95 22.08 -0.16 -20.40
N GLN A 96 22.36 -1.19 -21.19
CA GLN A 96 21.45 -2.34 -21.33
C GLN A 96 21.27 -3.05 -19.99
N LYS A 97 22.36 -3.30 -19.24
CA LYS A 97 22.29 -3.89 -17.89
C LYS A 97 21.48 -3.02 -16.93
N LEU A 98 21.58 -1.69 -17.04
CA LEU A 98 20.79 -0.77 -16.21
C LEU A 98 19.30 -0.86 -16.55
N VAL A 99 18.95 -0.88 -17.84
CA VAL A 99 17.57 -1.02 -18.31
C VAL A 99 16.97 -2.35 -17.86
N ASP A 100 17.71 -3.45 -17.98
CA ASP A 100 17.27 -4.76 -17.52
C ASP A 100 17.06 -4.78 -16.00
N ASN A 101 17.97 -4.17 -15.25
CA ASN A 101 17.82 -4.01 -13.81
C ASN A 101 16.60 -3.15 -13.44
N LEU A 102 16.35 -2.07 -14.18
CA LEU A 102 15.22 -1.18 -13.96
C LEU A 102 13.90 -1.91 -14.25
N MET A 103 13.81 -2.65 -15.35
CA MET A 103 12.64 -3.50 -15.64
C MET A 103 12.42 -4.56 -14.56
N ARG A 104 13.49 -5.19 -14.07
CA ARG A 104 13.40 -6.17 -12.98
C ARG A 104 12.90 -5.54 -11.68
N ILE A 105 13.38 -4.34 -11.35
CA ILE A 105 12.91 -3.58 -10.17
C ILE A 105 11.45 -3.19 -10.36
N HIS A 106 11.08 -2.67 -11.52
CA HIS A 106 9.70 -2.29 -11.84
C HIS A 106 8.73 -3.47 -11.64
N ASN A 107 9.01 -4.60 -12.29
CA ASN A 107 8.16 -5.80 -12.19
C ASN A 107 8.09 -6.34 -10.76
N LYS A 108 9.20 -6.32 -10.01
CA LYS A 108 9.22 -6.74 -8.61
C LYS A 108 8.44 -5.76 -7.71
N SER A 109 8.49 -4.46 -7.99
CA SER A 109 7.74 -3.44 -7.27
C SER A 109 6.25 -3.59 -7.53
N GLU A 110 5.83 -3.80 -8.78
CA GLU A 110 4.42 -4.05 -9.13
C GLU A 110 3.88 -5.32 -8.46
N MET A 111 4.67 -6.40 -8.47
CA MET A 111 4.31 -7.64 -7.78
C MET A 111 4.21 -7.42 -6.26
N THR A 112 5.17 -6.71 -5.67
CA THR A 112 5.13 -6.34 -4.25
C THR A 112 3.89 -5.49 -3.92
N GLU A 113 3.55 -4.52 -4.76
CA GLU A 113 2.36 -3.68 -4.56
C GLU A 113 1.07 -4.51 -4.57
N ASN A 114 0.94 -5.43 -5.52
CA ASN A 114 -0.22 -6.31 -5.61
C ASN A 114 -0.35 -7.20 -4.37
N ILE A 115 0.75 -7.79 -3.91
CA ILE A 115 0.79 -8.60 -2.69
C ILE A 115 0.41 -7.76 -1.46
N VAL A 116 0.97 -6.55 -1.32
CA VAL A 116 0.64 -5.66 -0.19
C VAL A 116 -0.84 -5.27 -0.22
N ARG A 117 -1.40 -5.01 -1.41
CA ARG A 117 -2.83 -4.69 -1.57
C ARG A 117 -3.72 -5.84 -1.12
N GLU A 118 -3.37 -7.08 -1.47
CA GLU A 118 -4.07 -8.28 -1.03
C GLU A 118 -3.99 -8.45 0.49
N ILE A 119 -2.78 -8.29 1.07
CA ILE A 119 -2.59 -8.34 2.53
C ILE A 119 -3.45 -7.29 3.24
N CYS A 120 -3.50 -6.06 2.72
CA CYS A 120 -4.34 -5.00 3.30
C CYS A 120 -5.84 -5.34 3.24
N ALA A 121 -6.31 -5.95 2.14
CA ALA A 121 -7.69 -6.41 2.03
C ALA A 121 -8.01 -7.52 3.05
N ASP A 122 -7.09 -8.46 3.25
CA ASP A 122 -7.23 -9.51 4.24
C ASP A 122 -7.22 -8.99 5.68
N ILE A 123 -6.35 -8.02 5.99
CA ILE A 123 -6.34 -7.34 7.29
C ILE A 123 -7.69 -6.65 7.53
N GLN A 124 -8.24 -5.98 6.52
CA GLN A 124 -9.54 -5.32 6.63
C GLN A 124 -10.68 -6.33 6.88
N ASN A 125 -10.66 -7.46 6.17
CA ASN A 125 -11.62 -8.55 6.38
C ASN A 125 -11.51 -9.14 7.80
N LEU A 126 -10.28 -9.32 8.28
CA LEU A 126 -10.02 -9.79 9.64
C LEU A 126 -10.52 -8.79 10.69
N ASP A 127 -10.34 -7.49 10.46
CA ASP A 127 -10.85 -6.44 11.34
C ASP A 127 -12.38 -6.42 11.39
N TYR A 128 -13.05 -6.59 10.24
CA TYR A 128 -14.50 -6.75 10.22
C TYR A 128 -14.94 -7.99 11.00
N ALA A 129 -14.28 -9.13 10.79
CA ALA A 129 -14.57 -10.36 11.53
C ALA A 129 -14.39 -10.14 13.04
N LYS A 130 -13.27 -9.56 13.47
CA LYS A 130 -12.97 -9.26 14.87
C LYS A 130 -14.02 -8.34 15.49
N ARG A 131 -14.41 -7.27 14.79
CA ARG A 131 -15.44 -6.33 15.26
C ARG A 131 -16.80 -7.01 15.39
N ASN A 132 -17.20 -7.79 14.39
CA ASN A 132 -18.47 -8.52 14.41
C ASN A 132 -18.49 -9.55 15.55
N LEU A 133 -17.41 -10.32 15.73
CA LEU A 133 -17.27 -11.27 16.83
C LEU A 133 -17.32 -10.57 18.19
N THR A 134 -16.59 -9.46 18.35
CA THR A 134 -16.57 -8.69 19.61
C THR A 134 -17.97 -8.14 19.94
N SER A 135 -18.67 -7.60 18.94
CA SER A 135 -20.05 -7.13 19.08
C SER A 135 -21.00 -8.28 19.46
N THR A 136 -20.84 -9.44 18.83
CA THR A 136 -21.64 -10.65 19.10
C THR A 136 -21.40 -11.15 20.53
N ILE A 137 -20.15 -11.28 20.95
CA ILE A 137 -19.78 -11.69 22.31
C ILE A 137 -20.35 -10.72 23.34
N THR A 138 -20.26 -9.41 23.08
CA THR A 138 -20.80 -8.37 23.98
C THR A 138 -22.32 -8.47 24.07
N ALA A 139 -23.00 -8.68 22.95
CA ALA A 139 -24.45 -8.83 22.91
C ALA A 139 -24.89 -10.07 23.69
N ILE A 140 -24.24 -11.22 23.49
CA ILE A 140 -24.53 -12.46 24.23
C ILE A 140 -24.30 -12.27 25.74
N ARG A 141 -23.18 -11.65 26.14
CA ARG A 141 -22.91 -11.40 27.56
C ARG A 141 -23.97 -10.52 28.22
N ARG A 142 -24.42 -9.47 27.50
CA ARG A 142 -25.51 -8.59 27.98
C ARG A 142 -26.86 -9.31 28.00
N LEU A 143 -27.08 -10.27 27.10
CA LEU A 143 -28.30 -11.07 27.07
C LEU A 143 -28.35 -12.00 28.29
N ASN A 144 -27.26 -12.72 28.56
CA ASN A 144 -27.15 -13.55 29.77
C ASN A 144 -27.32 -12.70 31.04
N MET A 145 -26.72 -11.51 31.08
CA MET A 145 -26.90 -10.57 32.19
C MET A 145 -28.36 -10.14 32.35
N LEU A 146 -29.08 -9.91 31.26
CA LEU A 146 -30.52 -9.58 31.30
C LEU A 146 -31.34 -10.77 31.79
N GLU A 147 -31.07 -11.98 31.30
CA GLU A 147 -31.76 -13.20 31.73
C GLU A 147 -31.61 -13.42 33.25
N THR A 148 -30.37 -13.38 33.76
CA THR A 148 -30.11 -13.50 35.20
C THR A 148 -30.76 -12.37 36.01
N ALA A 149 -30.73 -11.13 35.51
CA ALA A 149 -31.34 -10.00 36.21
C ALA A 149 -32.88 -10.10 36.25
N VAL A 150 -33.50 -10.67 35.20
CA VAL A 150 -34.95 -10.94 35.18
C VAL A 150 -35.32 -12.04 36.16
N GLU A 151 -34.54 -13.12 36.23
CA GLU A 151 -34.73 -14.19 37.23
C GLU A 151 -34.62 -13.65 38.66
N GLN A 152 -33.59 -12.84 38.94
CA GLN A 152 -33.40 -12.20 40.24
C GLN A 152 -34.53 -11.23 40.57
N LEU A 153 -34.96 -10.39 39.62
CA LEU A 153 -36.08 -9.48 39.83
C LEU A 153 -37.38 -10.23 40.13
N ASN A 154 -37.60 -11.38 39.47
CA ASN A 154 -38.76 -12.22 39.73
C ASN A 154 -38.72 -12.84 41.14
N LEU A 155 -37.56 -13.29 41.59
CA LEU A 155 -37.35 -13.76 42.97
C LEU A 155 -37.64 -12.64 43.98
N MET A 156 -37.03 -11.46 43.83
CA MET A 156 -37.23 -10.33 44.74
C MET A 156 -38.69 -9.84 44.77
N THR A 157 -39.38 -9.91 43.63
CA THR A 157 -40.81 -9.58 43.54
C THR A 157 -41.66 -10.57 44.34
N THR A 158 -41.32 -11.87 44.25
CA THR A 158 -42.00 -12.96 44.98
C THR A 158 -41.75 -12.88 46.49
N GLU A 159 -40.50 -12.58 46.90
CA GLU A 159 -40.10 -12.42 48.31
C GLU A 159 -40.54 -11.08 48.91
N ARG A 160 -41.16 -10.19 48.12
CA ARG A 160 -41.56 -8.82 48.52
C ARG A 160 -40.39 -7.95 48.98
N ALA A 161 -39.18 -8.21 48.50
CA ALA A 161 -37.98 -7.42 48.76
C ALA A 161 -37.96 -6.15 47.88
N TYR A 162 -38.86 -5.20 48.16
CA TYR A 162 -39.12 -4.04 47.30
C TYR A 162 -37.88 -3.17 47.05
N ARG A 163 -37.01 -3.00 48.05
CA ARG A 163 -35.78 -2.21 47.91
C ARG A 163 -34.84 -2.78 46.86
N GLU A 164 -34.62 -4.09 46.90
CA GLU A 164 -33.74 -4.79 45.96
C GLU A 164 -34.37 -4.87 44.58
N ALA A 165 -35.69 -5.10 44.52
CA ALA A 165 -36.46 -5.06 43.29
C ALA A 165 -36.38 -3.69 42.58
N ALA A 166 -36.40 -2.57 43.32
CA ALA A 166 -36.27 -1.23 42.75
C ALA A 166 -34.92 -1.03 42.03
N ASN A 167 -33.82 -1.43 42.68
CA ASN A 167 -32.48 -1.34 42.11
C ASN A 167 -32.31 -2.22 40.86
N LEU A 168 -32.79 -3.47 40.93
CA LEU A 168 -32.74 -4.40 39.80
C LEU A 168 -33.63 -3.94 38.63
N LEU A 169 -34.78 -3.34 38.91
CA LEU A 169 -35.71 -2.86 37.89
C LEU A 169 -35.07 -1.80 36.99
N GLU A 170 -34.26 -0.89 37.55
CA GLU A 170 -33.55 0.11 36.75
C GLU A 170 -32.53 -0.56 35.82
N ALA A 171 -31.72 -1.48 36.35
CA ALA A 171 -30.72 -2.22 35.58
C ALA A 171 -31.37 -3.05 34.46
N VAL A 172 -32.45 -3.78 34.77
CA VAL A 172 -33.23 -4.56 33.79
C VAL A 172 -33.83 -3.65 32.72
N SER A 173 -34.33 -2.47 33.09
CA SER A 173 -34.90 -1.51 32.13
C SER A 173 -33.84 -0.95 31.17
N GLN A 174 -32.63 -0.66 31.65
CA GLN A 174 -31.52 -0.21 30.82
C GLN A 174 -31.04 -1.32 29.88
N LEU A 175 -30.90 -2.55 30.37
CA LEU A 175 -30.53 -3.71 29.55
C LEU A 175 -31.58 -3.99 28.48
N ALA A 176 -32.87 -3.98 28.84
CA ALA A 176 -33.97 -4.24 27.91
C ALA A 176 -33.98 -3.25 26.73
N LYS A 177 -33.69 -1.96 26.96
CA LYS A 177 -33.60 -0.94 25.90
C LYS A 177 -32.55 -1.29 24.85
N ASN A 178 -31.40 -1.83 25.26
CA ASN A 178 -30.34 -2.24 24.33
C ASN A 178 -30.77 -3.36 23.38
N PHE A 179 -31.79 -4.13 23.74
CA PHE A 179 -32.30 -5.25 22.96
C PHE A 179 -33.53 -4.91 22.11
N GLU A 180 -34.02 -3.67 22.13
CA GLU A 180 -35.18 -3.25 21.34
C GLU A 180 -34.97 -3.30 19.82
N SER A 181 -33.72 -3.29 19.36
CA SER A 181 -33.36 -3.44 17.95
C SER A 181 -33.38 -4.91 17.48
N TYR A 182 -33.37 -5.87 18.40
CA TYR A 182 -33.29 -7.31 18.12
C TYR A 182 -34.67 -7.99 17.99
N ARG A 183 -35.72 -7.24 17.62
CA ARG A 183 -37.12 -7.71 17.56
C ARG A 183 -37.39 -8.87 16.58
N ARG A 184 -36.43 -9.18 15.71
CA ARG A 184 -36.52 -10.33 14.79
C ARG A 184 -36.20 -11.66 15.46
N VAL A 185 -35.60 -11.63 16.66
CA VAL A 185 -35.27 -12.82 17.43
C VAL A 185 -36.40 -13.09 18.41
N GLU A 186 -37.18 -14.14 18.15
CA GLU A 186 -38.35 -14.52 18.94
C GLU A 186 -38.03 -14.66 20.43
N LYS A 187 -36.92 -15.31 20.79
CA LYS A 187 -36.51 -15.49 22.18
C LYS A 187 -36.24 -14.19 22.93
N ILE A 188 -35.70 -13.18 22.25
CA ILE A 188 -35.47 -11.86 22.84
C ILE A 188 -36.81 -11.13 23.01
N CYS A 189 -37.73 -11.27 22.05
CA CYS A 189 -39.09 -10.73 22.18
C CYS A 189 -39.85 -11.34 23.36
N GLU A 190 -39.75 -12.66 23.57
CA GLU A 190 -40.29 -13.33 24.75
C GLU A 190 -39.71 -12.74 26.03
N LEU A 191 -38.38 -12.64 26.13
CA LEU A 191 -37.70 -12.11 27.32
C LEU A 191 -38.14 -10.65 27.62
N LEU A 192 -38.21 -9.80 26.58
CA LEU A 192 -38.71 -8.43 26.73
C LEU A 192 -40.19 -8.38 27.12
N ALA A 193 -41.01 -9.34 26.65
CA ALA A 193 -42.40 -9.46 27.08
C ALA A 193 -42.48 -9.86 28.57
N THR A 194 -41.65 -10.80 29.02
CA THR A 194 -41.52 -11.18 30.44
C THR A 194 -41.12 -10.00 31.31
N VAL A 195 -40.14 -9.17 30.88
CA VAL A 195 -39.77 -7.93 31.58
C VAL A 195 -40.98 -7.00 31.74
N ARG A 196 -41.77 -6.80 30.67
CA ARG A 196 -42.97 -5.94 30.74
C ARG A 196 -44.04 -6.53 31.66
N ALA A 197 -44.24 -7.83 31.61
CA ALA A 197 -45.19 -8.53 32.48
C ALA A 197 -44.79 -8.40 33.95
N LEU A 198 -43.51 -8.64 34.26
CA LEU A 198 -42.96 -8.52 35.62
C LEU A 198 -43.06 -7.08 36.14
N ARG A 199 -42.78 -6.08 35.29
CA ARG A 199 -42.97 -4.67 35.62
C ARG A 199 -44.43 -4.35 35.94
N SER A 200 -45.37 -4.88 35.15
CA SER A 200 -46.81 -4.69 35.39
C SER A 200 -47.29 -5.42 36.65
N HIS A 201 -46.72 -6.59 36.94
CA HIS A 201 -47.02 -7.35 38.15
C HIS A 201 -46.54 -6.61 39.40
N LEU A 202 -45.29 -6.16 39.40
CA LEU A 202 -44.71 -5.38 40.49
C LEU A 202 -45.46 -4.06 40.70
N GLN A 203 -45.89 -3.41 39.62
CA GLN A 203 -46.75 -2.23 39.68
C GLN A 203 -48.07 -2.51 40.41
N ALA A 204 -48.77 -3.59 40.03
CA ALA A 204 -50.04 -3.95 40.64
C ALA A 204 -49.87 -4.35 42.10
N GLN A 205 -48.85 -5.15 42.40
CA GLN A 205 -48.52 -5.58 43.76
C GLN A 205 -48.27 -4.39 44.68
N VAL A 206 -47.35 -3.48 44.30
CA VAL A 206 -47.06 -2.28 45.10
C VAL A 206 -48.30 -1.42 45.28
N PHE A 207 -49.12 -1.25 44.24
CA PHE A 207 -50.35 -0.47 44.34
C PHE A 207 -51.37 -1.07 45.33
N GLU A 208 -51.50 -2.40 45.37
CA GLU A 208 -52.34 -3.09 46.35
C GLU A 208 -51.77 -2.98 47.78
N GLU A 209 -50.45 -3.08 47.97
CA GLU A 209 -49.83 -2.85 49.29
C GLU A 209 -50.12 -1.44 49.82
N PHE A 210 -50.02 -0.42 48.96
CA PHE A 210 -50.38 0.95 49.32
C PHE A 210 -51.85 1.08 49.71
N LYS A 211 -52.77 0.41 49.02
CA LYS A 211 -54.20 0.43 49.36
C LYS A 211 -54.51 -0.25 50.69
N MET A 212 -53.90 -1.42 50.93
CA MET A 212 -54.18 -2.25 52.10
C MET A 212 -53.63 -1.62 53.38
N HIS A 213 -52.44 -1.03 53.30
CA HIS A 213 -51.77 -0.54 54.49
C HIS A 213 -52.09 0.93 54.79
N ILE A 214 -52.17 1.86 53.81
CA ILE A 214 -52.50 3.27 54.12
C ILE A 214 -53.83 3.36 54.87
N GLY A 215 -53.80 3.83 56.13
CA GLY A 215 -54.93 3.88 57.07
C GLY A 215 -54.51 4.32 58.48
N ALA A 216 -55.46 4.41 59.42
CA ALA A 216 -55.26 5.01 60.75
C ALA A 216 -54.39 4.17 61.72
N ASP A 217 -54.27 2.85 61.50
CA ASP A 217 -53.45 1.94 62.32
C ASP A 217 -52.30 1.35 61.49
N MET A 218 -51.33 2.19 61.14
CA MET A 218 -50.10 1.77 60.48
C MET A 218 -49.09 1.23 61.49
N SER A 219 -48.68 -0.03 61.34
CA SER A 219 -47.53 -0.58 62.05
C SER A 219 -46.21 0.00 61.52
N ASP A 220 -45.21 0.18 62.38
CA ASP A 220 -43.86 0.63 62.00
C ASP A 220 -43.23 -0.27 60.92
N GLU A 221 -43.51 -1.57 60.95
CA GLU A 221 -43.06 -2.54 59.94
C GLU A 221 -43.70 -2.29 58.57
N ALA A 222 -45.00 -1.95 58.55
CA ALA A 222 -45.72 -1.62 57.32
C ALA A 222 -45.26 -0.27 56.76
N ALA A 223 -44.91 0.69 57.62
CA ALA A 223 -44.34 1.97 57.20
C ALA A 223 -42.96 1.79 56.54
N ALA A 224 -42.10 0.93 57.11
CA ALA A 224 -40.80 0.60 56.51
C ALA A 224 -40.96 -0.11 55.15
N MET A 225 -41.86 -1.08 55.06
CA MET A 225 -42.16 -1.78 53.80
C MET A 225 -42.70 -0.83 52.73
N LEU A 226 -43.61 0.09 53.08
CA LEU A 226 -44.13 1.09 52.14
C LEU A 226 -43.06 2.10 51.70
N ALA A 227 -42.11 2.44 52.57
CA ALA A 227 -40.97 3.29 52.20
C ALA A 227 -40.09 2.61 51.14
N ASP A 228 -39.84 1.31 51.26
CA ASP A 228 -39.12 0.53 50.25
C ASP A 228 -39.97 0.34 48.97
N ALA A 229 -41.28 0.12 49.10
CA ALA A 229 -42.20 0.07 47.96
C ALA A 229 -42.30 1.41 47.22
N ALA A 230 -42.15 2.55 47.90
CA ALA A 230 -42.10 3.87 47.28
C ALA A 230 -40.87 4.05 46.36
N GLN A 231 -39.75 3.40 46.67
CA GLN A 231 -38.57 3.38 45.78
C GLN A 231 -38.89 2.64 44.48
N VAL A 232 -39.65 1.54 44.56
CA VAL A 232 -40.14 0.81 43.38
C VAL A 232 -41.06 1.70 42.54
N VAL A 233 -41.99 2.43 43.15
CA VAL A 233 -42.86 3.38 42.43
C VAL A 233 -42.05 4.44 41.70
N THR A 234 -41.00 4.96 42.34
CA THR A 234 -40.08 5.94 41.74
C THR A 234 -39.34 5.35 40.53
N ALA A 235 -38.87 4.10 40.64
CA ALA A 235 -38.18 3.39 39.56
C ALA A 235 -39.10 3.02 38.37
N LEU A 236 -40.38 2.72 38.63
CA LEU A 236 -41.41 2.44 37.60
C LEU A 236 -41.82 3.69 36.81
N GLY A 237 -41.63 4.87 37.41
CA GLY A 237 -41.72 6.17 36.77
C GLY A 237 -42.96 7.01 37.13
N PRO A 238 -43.02 8.27 36.63
CA PRO A 238 -44.03 9.26 36.99
C PRO A 238 -45.50 8.86 36.78
N PRO A 239 -45.88 8.07 35.75
CA PRO A 239 -47.27 7.69 35.53
C PRO A 239 -47.89 6.90 36.69
N LEU A 240 -47.08 6.11 37.40
CA LEU A 240 -47.56 5.34 38.55
C LEU A 240 -47.74 6.25 39.77
N VAL A 241 -46.81 7.18 40.00
CA VAL A 241 -46.92 8.21 41.05
C VAL A 241 -48.20 9.01 40.88
N ALA A 242 -48.50 9.47 39.66
CA ALA A 242 -49.72 10.24 39.39
C ALA A 242 -51.00 9.44 39.68
N LYS A 243 -51.02 8.14 39.31
CA LYS A 243 -52.16 7.25 39.63
C LYS A 243 -52.31 7.02 41.13
N LEU A 244 -51.21 6.88 41.87
CA LEU A 244 -51.22 6.69 43.31
C LEU A 244 -51.70 7.95 44.03
N LEU A 245 -51.21 9.12 43.62
CA LEU A 245 -51.64 10.41 44.14
C LEU A 245 -53.11 10.68 43.86
N HIS A 246 -53.59 10.40 42.64
CA HIS A 246 -55.01 10.57 42.31
C HIS A 246 -55.89 9.68 43.19
N TRP A 247 -55.54 8.39 43.33
CA TRP A 247 -56.24 7.48 44.24
C TRP A 247 -56.22 7.95 45.70
N PHE A 248 -55.07 8.44 46.17
CA PHE A 248 -54.93 8.93 47.55
C PHE A 248 -55.78 10.20 47.78
N CYS A 249 -55.73 11.15 46.85
CA CYS A 249 -56.57 12.35 46.89
C CYS A 249 -58.07 11.99 46.88
N ASP A 250 -58.51 11.09 46.00
CA ASP A 250 -59.91 10.67 45.92
C ASP A 250 -60.39 9.99 47.22
N ARG A 251 -59.48 9.36 47.97
CA ARG A 251 -59.78 8.71 49.25
C ARG A 251 -59.87 9.70 50.42
N GLU A 252 -59.00 10.71 50.48
CA GLU A 252 -58.98 11.72 51.56
C GLU A 252 -60.01 12.85 51.33
N LEU A 253 -60.44 13.06 50.08
CA LEU A 253 -61.50 14.01 49.72
C LEU A 253 -62.92 13.40 49.74
N ALA A 254 -63.05 12.09 50.00
CA ALA A 254 -64.33 11.37 50.16
C ALA A 254 -64.70 11.21 51.64
#